data_AF-A0AA35W0C8-F1
#
_entry.id   AF-A0AA35W0C8-F1
#
_cell.length_a   1.000
_cell.length_b   1.000
_cell.length_c   1.000
_cell.angle_alpha   90.00
_cell.angle_beta   90.00
_cell.angle_gamma   90.00
#
_symmetry.space_group_name_H-M   'P 1'
#
loop_
_entity.id
_entity.type
_entity.pdbx_description
1 polymer ?
#
loop_
_entity_poly.entity_id
_entity_poly.type
_entity_poly.pdbx_seq_one_letter_code
_entity_poly.pdbx_strand_id
1 'polypeptide(L)'
;MKKDQDKLEKQLAETQAENRRLQDPLQKAREELAELHKQLSSYERDKVSLANAKARLKVQESELKSLRWEHEVLEQRFAQVQQERDELYTRFTKAIHEVQQKSGLKNLLLEKKLSTLTDTLEKKEAQLTEVISAANLDPSALTLVTRKLEDVLDSKNGAIRDLQYELARVCKAHNDLIRTYEAKLGSFGVPAEELGFKPLKTTATGQTLGEGPAGLVSSTA
;
A
#
# COMPACT_ATOMS: atom_id res chain seq x y z
N MET A 1 74.81 -80.80 56.32
CA MET A 1 75.66 -80.11 55.33
C MET A 1 75.30 -80.51 53.88
N LYS A 2 75.63 -81.72 53.39
CA LYS A 2 75.36 -82.09 51.97
C LYS A 2 73.87 -82.33 51.63
N LYS A 3 73.13 -83.01 52.53
CA LYS A 3 71.67 -83.23 52.39
C LYS A 3 70.82 -81.95 52.51
N ASP A 4 71.30 -80.95 53.24
CA ASP A 4 70.60 -79.67 53.41
C ASP A 4 70.81 -78.77 52.18
N GLN A 5 71.99 -78.83 51.56
CA GLN A 5 72.27 -78.22 50.26
C GLN A 5 71.41 -78.81 49.14
N ASP A 6 71.29 -80.14 49.03
CA ASP A 6 70.48 -80.79 47.99
C ASP A 6 68.98 -80.45 48.12
N LYS A 7 68.46 -80.32 49.36
CA LYS A 7 67.08 -79.88 49.59
C LYS A 7 66.87 -78.42 49.22
N LEU A 8 67.84 -77.55 49.54
CA LEU A 8 67.81 -76.15 49.14
C LEU A 8 67.88 -76.01 47.61
N GLU A 9 68.73 -76.77 46.92
CA GLU A 9 68.80 -76.78 45.46
C GLU A 9 67.49 -77.24 44.81
N LYS A 10 66.85 -78.27 45.36
CA LYS A 10 65.57 -78.77 44.84
C LYS A 10 64.43 -77.77 45.05
N GLN A 11 64.37 -77.13 46.21
CA GLN A 11 63.43 -76.03 46.48
C GLN A 11 63.72 -74.81 45.60
N LEU A 12 64.99 -74.49 45.34
CA LEU A 12 65.39 -73.42 44.44
C LEU A 12 64.95 -73.72 43.00
N ALA A 13 65.10 -74.97 42.56
CA ALA A 13 64.68 -75.43 41.24
C ALA A 13 63.15 -75.46 41.09
N GLU A 14 62.40 -75.92 42.10
CA GLU A 14 60.93 -75.84 42.13
C GLU A 14 60.46 -74.38 42.09
N THR A 15 61.05 -73.52 42.93
CA THR A 15 60.72 -72.09 42.96
C THR A 15 61.05 -71.43 41.62
N GLN A 16 62.17 -71.78 40.97
CA GLN A 16 62.51 -71.27 39.63
C GLN A 16 61.57 -71.79 38.54
N ALA A 17 61.17 -73.06 38.59
CA ALA A 17 60.24 -73.63 37.63
C ALA A 17 58.84 -73.00 37.76
N GLU A 18 58.40 -72.76 38.99
CA GLU A 18 57.13 -72.10 39.29
C GLU A 18 57.17 -70.61 38.90
N ASN A 19 58.29 -69.93 39.17
CA ASN A 19 58.50 -68.54 38.75
C ASN A 19 58.50 -68.40 37.21
N ARG A 20 59.16 -69.32 36.49
CA ARG A 20 59.08 -69.38 35.01
C ARG A 20 57.66 -69.67 34.52
N ARG A 21 56.93 -70.56 35.19
CA ARG A 21 55.55 -70.92 34.82
C ARG A 21 54.57 -69.75 35.03
N LEU A 22 54.82 -68.90 36.02
CA LEU A 22 54.00 -67.71 36.33
C LEU A 22 54.40 -66.47 35.51
N GLN A 23 55.61 -66.45 34.95
CA GLN A 23 56.14 -65.32 34.18
C GLN A 23 55.33 -65.06 32.90
N ASP A 24 55.00 -66.09 32.12
CA ASP A 24 54.21 -65.97 30.88
C ASP A 24 52.76 -65.50 31.13
N PRO A 25 52.00 -66.08 32.10
CA PRO A 25 50.68 -65.56 32.48
C PRO A 25 50.73 -64.11 32.96
N LEU A 26 51.74 -63.75 33.75
CA LEU A 26 51.90 -62.38 34.24
C LEU A 26 52.20 -61.40 33.11
N GLN A 27 53.04 -61.79 32.15
CA GLN A 27 53.36 -61.02 30.96
C GLN A 27 52.11 -60.79 30.09
N LYS A 28 51.33 -61.85 29.81
CA LYS A 28 50.06 -61.75 29.07
C LYS A 28 49.04 -60.86 29.77
N ALA A 29 48.87 -61.03 31.09
CA ALA A 29 47.97 -60.21 31.87
C ALA A 29 48.38 -58.73 31.84
N ARG A 30 49.69 -58.42 31.86
CA ARG A 30 50.21 -57.04 31.72
C ARG A 30 49.94 -56.45 30.34
N GLU A 31 50.13 -57.24 29.28
CA GLU A 31 49.84 -56.83 27.91
C GLU A 31 48.33 -56.57 27.70
N GLU A 32 47.47 -57.45 28.21
CA GLU A 32 46.02 -57.24 28.23
C GLU A 32 45.64 -55.99 29.02
N LEU A 33 46.26 -55.74 30.18
CA LEU A 33 46.03 -54.54 30.97
C LEU A 33 46.41 -53.26 30.23
N ALA A 34 47.50 -53.29 29.46
CA ALA A 34 47.93 -52.16 28.64
C ALA A 34 46.96 -51.89 27.48
N GLU A 35 46.49 -52.94 26.81
CA GLU A 35 45.52 -52.82 25.72
C GLU A 35 44.15 -52.34 26.24
N LEU A 36 43.68 -52.88 27.36
CA LEU A 36 42.46 -52.41 28.04
C LEU A 36 42.54 -50.94 28.43
N HIS A 37 43.67 -50.49 28.98
CA HIS A 37 43.87 -49.06 29.29
C HIS A 37 43.81 -48.19 28.03
N LYS A 38 44.40 -48.65 26.93
CA LYS A 38 44.37 -47.92 25.65
C LYS A 38 42.93 -47.80 25.12
N GLN A 39 42.17 -48.90 25.14
CA GLN A 39 40.76 -48.94 24.76
C GLN A 39 39.88 -48.06 25.67
N LEU A 40 40.16 -48.03 26.97
CA LEU A 40 39.45 -47.15 27.91
C LEU A 40 39.69 -45.68 27.55
N SER A 41 40.94 -45.30 27.25
CA SER A 41 41.28 -43.93 26.86
C SER A 41 40.61 -43.51 25.54
N SER A 42 40.52 -44.41 24.55
CA SER A 42 39.80 -44.12 23.30
C SER A 42 38.31 -43.97 23.55
N TYR A 43 37.73 -44.85 24.37
CA TYR A 43 36.31 -44.78 24.72
C TYR A 43 35.96 -43.48 25.47
N GLU A 44 36.81 -43.01 26.37
CA GLU A 44 36.64 -41.72 27.03
C GLU A 44 36.67 -40.55 26.03
N ARG A 45 37.59 -40.56 25.06
CA ARG A 45 37.65 -39.55 23.99
C ARG A 45 36.41 -39.59 23.10
N ASP A 46 35.93 -40.77 22.75
CA ASP A 46 34.72 -40.95 21.94
C ASP A 46 33.48 -40.45 22.69
N LYS A 47 33.39 -40.70 24.00
CA LYS A 47 32.30 -40.20 24.84
C LYS A 47 32.24 -38.67 24.87
N VAL A 48 33.39 -38.01 25.00
CA VAL A 48 33.47 -36.53 24.93
C VAL A 48 33.10 -36.03 23.53
N SER A 49 33.59 -36.67 22.48
CA SER A 49 33.28 -36.31 21.09
C SER A 49 31.79 -36.45 20.79
N LEU A 50 31.16 -37.53 21.27
CA LEU A 50 29.72 -37.75 21.14
C LEU A 50 28.92 -36.70 21.90
N ALA A 51 29.34 -36.31 23.11
CA ALA A 51 28.68 -35.25 23.87
C ALA A 51 28.74 -33.90 23.12
N ASN A 52 29.89 -33.55 22.55
CA ASN A 52 30.07 -32.34 21.76
C ASN A 52 29.21 -32.37 20.48
N ALA A 53 29.17 -33.50 19.78
CA ALA A 53 28.34 -33.67 18.59
C ALA A 53 26.84 -33.51 18.92
N LYS A 54 26.37 -34.11 20.02
CA LYS A 54 24.98 -33.95 20.50
C LYS A 54 24.65 -32.51 20.85
N ALA A 55 25.58 -31.79 21.49
CA ALA A 55 25.39 -30.37 21.80
C ALA A 55 25.25 -29.54 20.52
N ARG A 56 26.11 -29.77 19.52
CA ARG A 56 26.02 -29.09 18.21
C ARG A 56 24.72 -29.43 17.47
N LEU A 57 24.32 -30.70 17.46
CA LEU A 57 23.06 -31.13 16.83
C LEU A 57 21.87 -30.38 17.43
N LYS A 58 21.80 -30.28 18.77
CA LYS A 58 20.71 -29.58 19.46
C LYS A 58 20.63 -28.09 19.08
N VAL A 59 21.78 -27.42 18.96
CA VAL A 59 21.84 -26.02 18.51
C VAL A 59 21.35 -25.90 17.07
N GLN A 60 21.87 -26.73 16.17
CA GLN A 60 21.48 -26.75 14.76
C GLN A 60 19.98 -27.05 14.56
N GLU A 61 19.40 -27.97 15.34
CA GLU A 61 17.96 -28.24 15.32
C GLU A 61 17.13 -27.03 15.74
N SER A 62 17.61 -26.25 16.71
CA SER A 62 16.92 -25.02 17.15
C SER A 62 17.00 -23.91 16.11
N GLU A 63 18.17 -23.71 15.49
CA GLU A 63 18.37 -22.75 14.40
C GLU A 63 17.49 -23.09 13.20
N LEU A 64 17.45 -24.36 12.83
CA LEU A 64 16.65 -24.84 11.71
C LEU A 64 15.14 -24.64 11.96
N LYS A 65 14.68 -24.81 13.20
CA LYS A 65 13.28 -24.49 13.56
C LYS A 65 12.99 -22.99 13.46
N SER A 66 13.89 -22.13 13.95
CA SER A 66 13.74 -20.67 13.83
C SER A 66 13.66 -20.26 12.37
N LEU A 67 14.60 -20.74 11.55
CA LEU A 67 14.69 -20.38 10.13
C LEU A 67 13.47 -20.85 9.33
N ARG A 68 12.92 -22.03 9.64
CA ARG A 68 11.67 -22.51 9.04
C ARG A 68 10.49 -21.59 9.36
N TRP A 69 10.38 -21.15 10.61
CA TRP A 69 9.32 -20.23 11.01
C TRP A 69 9.45 -18.87 10.33
N GLU A 70 10.67 -18.33 10.28
CA GLU A 70 10.96 -17.07 9.57
C GLU A 70 10.63 -17.16 8.07
N HIS A 71 10.97 -18.29 7.44
CA HIS A 71 10.64 -18.56 6.05
C HIS A 71 9.12 -18.56 5.81
N GLU A 72 8.36 -19.28 6.64
CA GLU A 72 6.91 -19.37 6.50
C GLU A 72 6.22 -18.01 6.71
N VAL A 73 6.70 -17.21 7.67
CA VAL A 73 6.24 -15.82 7.86
C VAL A 73 6.56 -14.97 6.62
N LEU A 74 7.74 -15.12 6.02
CA LEU A 74 8.14 -14.36 4.86
C LEU A 74 7.33 -14.74 3.62
N GLU A 75 7.02 -16.03 3.42
CA GLU A 75 6.15 -16.51 2.35
C GLU A 75 4.74 -15.93 2.45
N GLN A 76 4.17 -15.91 3.65
CA GLN A 76 2.85 -15.31 3.89
C GLN A 76 2.84 -13.81 3.57
N ARG A 77 3.87 -13.07 4.03
CA ARG A 77 4.01 -11.64 3.73
C ARG A 77 4.18 -11.39 2.23
N PHE A 78 4.98 -12.21 1.56
CA PHE A 78 5.19 -12.10 0.13
C PHE A 78 3.88 -12.32 -0.65
N ALA A 79 3.12 -13.36 -0.29
CA ALA A 79 1.82 -13.64 -0.89
C ALA A 79 0.83 -12.47 -0.70
N GLN A 80 0.80 -11.87 0.50
CA GLN A 80 -0.02 -10.71 0.77
C GLN A 80 0.37 -9.50 -0.10
N VAL A 81 1.66 -9.15 -0.14
CA VAL A 81 2.14 -8.02 -0.95
C VAL A 81 1.88 -8.25 -2.44
N GLN A 82 1.99 -9.50 -2.90
CA GLN A 82 1.67 -9.85 -4.28
C GLN A 82 0.18 -9.64 -4.58
N GLN A 83 -0.71 -10.07 -3.67
CA GLN A 83 -2.15 -9.83 -3.81
C GLN A 83 -2.46 -8.33 -3.83
N GLU A 84 -1.89 -7.56 -2.90
CA GLU A 84 -2.09 -6.10 -2.83
C GLU A 84 -1.65 -5.40 -4.13
N ARG A 85 -0.51 -5.80 -4.69
CA ARG A 85 -0.03 -5.32 -6.00
C ARG A 85 -1.04 -5.65 -7.11
N ASP A 86 -1.51 -6.88 -7.18
CA ASP A 86 -2.41 -7.34 -8.25
C ASP A 86 -3.79 -6.65 -8.17
N GLU A 87 -4.29 -6.46 -6.96
CA GLU A 87 -5.49 -5.67 -6.70
C GLU A 87 -5.30 -4.21 -7.09
N LEU A 88 -4.17 -3.60 -6.73
CA LEU A 88 -3.87 -2.20 -7.06
C LEU A 88 -3.79 -2.02 -8.58
N TYR A 89 -3.12 -2.93 -9.29
CA TYR A 89 -3.04 -2.90 -10.74
C TYR A 89 -4.44 -3.00 -11.37
N THR A 90 -5.26 -3.95 -10.90
CA THR A 90 -6.63 -4.12 -11.37
C THR A 90 -7.48 -2.86 -11.16
N ARG A 91 -7.40 -2.25 -9.98
CA ARG A 91 -8.14 -1.01 -9.64
C ARG A 91 -7.67 0.16 -10.51
N PHE A 92 -6.36 0.29 -10.71
CA PHE A 92 -5.77 1.33 -11.55
C PHE A 92 -6.27 1.21 -13.00
N THR A 93 -6.20 0.02 -13.59
CA THR A 93 -6.70 -0.22 -14.94
C THR A 93 -8.19 0.09 -15.05
N LYS A 94 -9.02 -0.33 -14.09
CA LYS A 94 -10.46 0.00 -14.07
C LYS A 94 -10.70 1.51 -14.02
N ALA A 95 -10.01 2.21 -13.12
CA ALA A 95 -10.15 3.66 -12.98
C ALA A 95 -9.78 4.41 -14.26
N ILE A 96 -8.72 4.00 -14.97
CA ILE A 96 -8.37 4.57 -16.27
C ILE A 96 -9.50 4.43 -17.27
N HIS A 97 -10.03 3.20 -17.43
CA HIS A 97 -11.10 2.95 -18.39
C HIS A 97 -12.37 3.74 -18.04
N GLU A 98 -12.71 3.85 -16.76
CA GLU A 98 -13.86 4.65 -16.32
C GLU A 98 -13.69 6.14 -16.64
N VAL A 99 -12.51 6.71 -16.39
CA VAL A 99 -12.23 8.12 -16.70
C VAL A 99 -12.26 8.35 -18.22
N GLN A 100 -11.65 7.46 -18.99
CA GLN A 100 -11.67 7.52 -20.45
C GLN A 100 -13.10 7.42 -21.00
N GLN A 101 -13.91 6.49 -20.48
CA GLN A 101 -15.30 6.33 -20.92
C GLN A 101 -16.16 7.55 -20.57
N LYS A 102 -16.03 8.09 -19.34
CA LYS A 102 -16.78 9.28 -18.91
C LYS A 102 -16.40 10.51 -19.73
N SER A 103 -15.09 10.72 -19.93
CA SER A 103 -14.59 11.82 -20.76
C SER A 103 -15.02 11.66 -22.22
N GLY A 104 -14.86 10.46 -22.79
CA GLY A 104 -15.27 10.13 -24.16
C GLY A 104 -16.77 10.36 -24.40
N LEU A 105 -17.64 9.94 -23.47
CA LEU A 105 -19.08 10.18 -23.58
C LEU A 105 -19.42 11.69 -23.48
N LYS A 106 -18.77 12.43 -22.57
CA LYS A 106 -18.95 13.88 -22.45
C LYS A 106 -18.53 14.60 -23.74
N ASN A 107 -17.39 14.23 -24.30
CA ASN A 107 -16.89 14.80 -25.56
C ASN A 107 -17.86 14.50 -26.71
N LEU A 108 -18.28 13.24 -26.87
CA LEU A 108 -19.25 12.86 -27.91
C LEU A 108 -20.57 13.64 -27.80
N LEU A 109 -21.06 13.84 -26.57
CA LEU A 109 -22.27 14.63 -26.34
C LEU A 109 -22.08 16.10 -26.72
N LEU A 110 -20.93 16.68 -26.37
CA LEU A 110 -20.59 18.06 -26.73
C LEU A 110 -20.44 18.22 -28.25
N GLU A 111 -19.78 17.28 -28.93
CA GLU A 111 -19.67 17.26 -30.39
C GLU A 111 -21.03 17.21 -31.06
N LYS A 112 -21.94 16.33 -30.60
CA LYS A 112 -23.31 16.27 -31.13
C LYS A 112 -24.10 17.55 -30.90
N LYS A 113 -23.97 18.14 -29.70
CA LYS A 113 -24.62 19.44 -29.40
C LYS A 113 -24.08 20.54 -30.31
N LEU A 114 -22.77 20.60 -30.50
CA LEU A 114 -22.11 21.57 -31.37
C LEU A 114 -22.60 21.41 -32.81
N SER A 115 -22.57 20.20 -33.35
CA SER A 115 -23.10 19.91 -34.69
C SER A 115 -24.57 20.32 -34.84
N THR A 116 -25.43 19.99 -33.87
CA THR A 116 -26.85 20.38 -33.93
C THR A 116 -27.05 21.90 -33.90
N LEU A 117 -26.24 22.60 -33.08
CA LEU A 117 -26.29 24.06 -33.00
C LEU A 117 -25.77 24.71 -34.28
N THR A 118 -24.71 24.17 -34.89
CA THR A 118 -24.20 24.61 -36.20
C THR A 118 -25.25 24.43 -37.28
N ASP A 119 -25.88 23.26 -37.40
CA ASP A 119 -26.94 23.02 -38.38
C ASP A 119 -28.13 23.98 -38.18
N THR A 120 -28.44 24.30 -36.92
CA THR A 120 -29.51 25.24 -36.59
C THR A 120 -29.14 26.66 -36.98
N LEU A 121 -27.89 27.07 -36.74
CA LEU A 121 -27.35 28.37 -37.13
C LEU A 121 -27.40 28.53 -38.65
N GLU A 122 -26.86 27.57 -39.41
CA GLU A 122 -26.85 27.58 -40.88
C GLU A 122 -28.27 27.71 -41.46
N LYS A 123 -29.24 26.95 -40.91
CA LYS A 123 -30.66 27.07 -41.30
C LYS A 123 -31.22 28.45 -41.00
N LYS A 124 -30.88 29.06 -39.86
CA LYS A 124 -31.36 30.38 -39.48
C LYS A 124 -30.73 31.48 -40.34
N GLU A 125 -29.46 31.37 -40.68
CA GLU A 125 -28.78 32.29 -41.60
C GLU A 125 -29.36 32.23 -43.02
N ALA A 126 -29.65 31.03 -43.52
CA ALA A 126 -30.32 30.84 -44.81
C ALA A 126 -31.73 31.46 -44.81
N GLN A 127 -32.54 31.18 -43.78
CA GLN A 127 -33.87 31.78 -43.60
C GLN A 127 -33.81 33.31 -43.52
N LEU A 128 -32.83 33.86 -42.79
CA LEU A 128 -32.66 35.30 -42.67
C LEU A 128 -32.32 35.95 -44.02
N THR A 129 -31.42 35.32 -44.79
CA THR A 129 -31.02 35.80 -46.11
C THR A 129 -32.19 35.79 -47.10
N GLU A 130 -33.00 34.74 -47.09
CA GLU A 130 -34.23 34.66 -47.89
C GLU A 130 -35.20 35.81 -47.54
N VAL A 131 -35.48 36.02 -46.25
CA VAL A 131 -36.38 37.10 -45.80
C VAL A 131 -35.87 38.48 -46.20
N ILE A 132 -34.56 38.74 -46.03
CA ILE A 132 -33.95 40.02 -46.42
C ILE A 132 -34.10 40.24 -47.93
N SER A 133 -33.84 39.22 -48.75
CA SER A 133 -33.98 39.31 -50.21
C SER A 133 -35.43 39.52 -50.66
N ALA A 134 -36.40 38.85 -50.03
CA ALA A 134 -37.82 38.96 -50.39
C ALA A 134 -38.43 40.32 -49.97
N ALA A 135 -37.95 40.90 -48.88
CA ALA A 135 -38.50 42.12 -48.31
C ALA A 135 -38.01 43.43 -48.98
N ASN A 136 -37.02 43.36 -49.89
CA ASN A 136 -36.42 44.52 -50.58
C ASN A 136 -36.09 45.68 -49.62
N LEU A 137 -35.60 45.34 -48.42
CA LEU A 137 -35.31 46.32 -47.38
C LEU A 137 -34.10 47.19 -47.78
N ASP A 138 -34.13 48.46 -47.41
CA ASP A 138 -32.95 49.33 -47.54
C ASP A 138 -31.80 48.76 -46.70
N PRO A 139 -30.65 48.38 -47.32
CA PRO A 139 -29.53 47.79 -46.61
C PRO A 139 -28.96 48.69 -45.50
N SER A 140 -29.06 50.01 -45.67
CA SER A 140 -28.50 50.98 -44.72
C SER A 140 -29.33 51.04 -43.43
N ALA A 141 -30.66 51.07 -43.55
CA ALA A 141 -31.58 51.02 -42.42
C ALA A 141 -31.51 49.67 -41.67
N LEU A 142 -31.41 48.56 -42.40
CA LEU A 142 -31.30 47.22 -41.81
C LEU A 142 -30.04 47.08 -40.95
N THR A 143 -28.88 47.50 -41.49
CA THR A 143 -27.60 47.47 -40.76
C THR A 143 -27.65 48.27 -39.47
N LEU A 144 -28.28 49.46 -39.51
CA LEU A 144 -28.43 50.32 -38.34
C LEU A 144 -29.31 49.66 -37.24
N VAL A 145 -30.41 49.02 -37.64
CA VAL A 145 -31.31 48.32 -36.70
C VAL A 145 -30.65 47.08 -36.12
N THR A 146 -29.97 46.27 -36.93
CA THR A 146 -29.22 45.09 -36.47
C THR A 146 -28.18 45.48 -35.43
N ARG A 147 -27.36 46.50 -35.71
CA ARG A 147 -26.34 46.98 -34.77
C ARG A 147 -26.94 47.47 -33.44
N LYS A 148 -28.04 48.22 -33.49
CA LYS A 148 -28.74 48.65 -32.25
C LYS A 148 -29.28 47.47 -31.46
N LEU A 149 -29.75 46.42 -32.13
CA LEU A 149 -30.24 45.22 -31.46
C LEU A 149 -29.09 44.42 -30.85
N GLU A 150 -27.95 44.30 -31.54
CA GLU A 150 -26.71 43.71 -31.01
C GLU A 150 -26.24 44.45 -29.75
N ASP A 151 -26.17 45.79 -29.79
CA ASP A 151 -25.79 46.61 -28.63
C ASP A 151 -26.71 46.35 -27.41
N VAL A 152 -28.03 46.23 -27.65
CA VAL A 152 -29.00 45.92 -26.58
C VAL A 152 -28.85 44.50 -26.06
N LEU A 153 -28.60 43.52 -26.94
CA LEU A 153 -28.37 42.14 -26.54
C LEU A 153 -27.10 42.02 -25.71
N ASP A 154 -26.01 42.67 -26.12
CA ASP A 154 -24.74 42.68 -25.39
C ASP A 154 -24.88 43.35 -24.03
N SER A 155 -25.59 44.48 -23.95
CA SER A 155 -25.90 45.14 -22.69
C SER A 155 -26.69 44.23 -21.75
N LYS A 156 -27.73 43.54 -22.24
CA LYS A 156 -28.54 42.62 -21.44
C LYS A 156 -27.73 41.38 -21.02
N ASN A 157 -26.93 40.80 -21.90
CA ASN A 157 -26.06 39.68 -21.59
C ASN A 157 -24.97 40.05 -20.58
N GLY A 158 -24.48 41.30 -20.62
CA GLY A 158 -23.63 41.87 -19.58
C GLY A 158 -24.34 41.92 -18.24
N ALA A 159 -25.53 42.53 -18.18
CA ALA A 159 -26.31 42.62 -16.95
C ALA A 159 -26.66 41.23 -16.37
N ILE A 160 -26.95 40.24 -17.20
CA ILE A 160 -27.16 38.85 -16.75
C ILE A 160 -25.91 38.30 -16.06
N ARG A 161 -24.73 38.48 -16.65
CA ARG A 161 -23.46 38.03 -16.06
C ARG A 161 -23.19 38.73 -14.73
N ASP A 162 -23.42 40.03 -14.66
CA ASP A 162 -23.23 40.81 -13.44
C ASP A 162 -24.18 40.35 -12.33
N LEU A 163 -25.46 40.14 -12.64
CA LEU A 163 -26.44 39.64 -11.68
C LEU A 163 -26.15 38.21 -11.22
N GLN A 164 -25.68 37.34 -12.11
CA GLN A 164 -25.23 35.99 -11.74
C GLN A 164 -24.03 36.03 -10.80
N TYR A 165 -23.06 36.92 -11.07
CA TYR A 165 -21.92 37.14 -10.19
C TYR A 165 -22.33 37.69 -8.83
N GLU A 166 -23.24 38.67 -8.79
CA GLU A 166 -23.78 39.23 -7.56
C GLU A 166 -24.52 38.19 -6.72
N LEU A 167 -25.35 37.36 -7.37
CA LEU A 167 -26.01 36.25 -6.70
C LEU A 167 -25.00 35.27 -6.10
N ALA A 168 -23.97 34.88 -6.85
CA ALA A 168 -22.90 34.02 -6.36
C ALA A 168 -22.17 34.63 -5.15
N ARG A 169 -21.88 35.94 -5.20
CA ARG A 169 -21.24 36.70 -4.13
C ARG A 169 -22.08 36.69 -2.85
N VAL A 170 -23.38 36.96 -2.96
CA VAL A 170 -24.31 36.95 -1.82
C VAL A 170 -24.48 35.55 -1.25
N CYS A 171 -24.65 34.52 -2.10
CA CYS A 171 -24.74 33.14 -1.64
C CYS A 171 -23.49 32.69 -0.89
N LYS A 172 -22.29 33.11 -1.33
CA LYS A 172 -21.05 32.82 -0.62
C LYS A 172 -21.01 33.54 0.72
N ALA A 173 -21.27 34.86 0.75
CA ALA A 173 -21.27 35.63 1.99
C ALA A 173 -22.24 35.05 3.04
N HIS A 174 -23.42 34.62 2.60
CA HIS A 174 -24.41 33.92 3.44
C HIS A 174 -23.87 32.61 4.02
N ASN A 175 -23.27 31.76 3.18
CA ASN A 175 -22.72 30.48 3.63
C ASN A 175 -21.52 30.65 4.57
N ASP A 176 -20.64 31.62 4.29
CA ASP A 176 -19.49 31.95 5.16
C ASP A 176 -19.98 32.49 6.51
N LEU A 177 -21.02 33.33 6.51
CA LEU A 177 -21.63 33.84 7.73
C LEU A 177 -22.18 32.68 8.61
N ILE A 178 -22.91 31.73 8.01
CA ILE A 178 -23.39 30.54 8.72
C ILE A 178 -22.23 29.81 9.40
N ARG A 179 -21.14 29.53 8.67
CA ARG A 179 -19.95 28.85 9.23
C ARG A 179 -19.32 29.64 10.38
N THR A 180 -19.21 30.96 10.24
CA THR A 180 -18.64 31.80 11.31
C THR A 180 -19.49 31.79 12.57
N TYR A 181 -20.83 31.80 12.44
CA TYR A 181 -21.73 31.68 13.57
C TYR A 181 -21.67 30.30 14.23
N GLU A 182 -21.70 29.22 13.44
CA GLU A 182 -21.54 27.85 13.96
C GLU A 182 -20.22 27.70 14.75
N ALA A 183 -19.11 28.19 14.21
CA ALA A 183 -17.82 28.17 14.89
C ALA A 183 -17.84 29.01 16.18
N LYS A 184 -18.50 30.18 16.16
CA LYS A 184 -18.56 31.06 17.32
C LYS A 184 -19.46 30.48 18.43
N LEU A 185 -20.60 29.90 18.08
CA LEU A 185 -21.48 29.20 19.02
C LEU A 185 -20.76 27.99 19.64
N GLY A 186 -20.06 27.21 18.82
CA GLY A 186 -19.21 26.12 19.30
C GLY A 186 -18.14 26.61 20.30
N SER A 187 -17.53 27.78 20.06
CA SER A 187 -16.55 28.36 20.99
C SER A 187 -17.15 28.76 22.36
N PHE A 188 -18.46 28.98 22.43
CA PHE A 188 -19.18 29.24 23.68
C PHE A 188 -19.84 27.98 24.27
N GLY A 189 -19.56 26.80 23.71
CA GLY A 189 -20.10 25.53 24.19
C GLY A 189 -21.53 25.25 23.75
N VAL A 190 -22.00 25.89 22.67
CA VAL A 190 -23.32 25.61 22.05
C VAL A 190 -23.09 24.85 20.74
N PRO A 191 -23.28 23.52 20.72
CA PRO A 191 -23.21 22.69 19.52
C PRO A 191 -24.27 23.08 18.48
N ALA A 192 -23.97 22.90 17.21
CA ALA A 192 -24.90 23.21 16.13
C ALA A 192 -26.18 22.33 16.18
N GLU A 193 -26.09 21.16 16.81
CA GLU A 193 -27.20 20.22 17.02
C GLU A 193 -28.24 20.76 18.03
N GLU A 194 -27.83 21.65 18.93
CA GLU A 194 -28.69 22.22 19.98
C GLU A 194 -29.53 23.41 19.48
N LEU A 195 -29.28 23.90 18.26
CA LEU A 195 -30.01 25.03 17.66
C LEU A 195 -31.48 24.71 17.34
N GLY A 196 -31.86 23.43 17.23
CA GLY A 196 -33.23 23.02 16.91
C GLY A 196 -33.67 23.27 15.45
N PHE A 197 -32.80 23.84 14.62
CA PHE A 197 -32.99 24.00 13.17
C PHE A 197 -31.66 23.86 12.43
N LYS A 198 -31.73 23.54 11.13
CA LYS A 198 -30.55 23.47 10.26
C LYS A 198 -30.61 24.62 9.25
N PRO A 199 -29.65 25.57 9.27
CA PRO A 199 -29.61 26.65 8.30
C PRO A 199 -29.50 26.11 6.87
N LEU A 200 -30.31 26.65 5.95
CA LEU A 200 -30.22 26.28 4.54
C LEU A 200 -29.02 26.97 3.91
N LYS A 201 -28.06 26.18 3.41
CA LYS A 201 -26.95 26.67 2.59
C LYS A 201 -27.46 26.99 1.19
N THR A 202 -27.21 28.21 0.73
CA THR A 202 -27.63 28.67 -0.60
C THR A 202 -26.60 28.26 -1.64
N THR A 203 -27.07 27.72 -2.78
CA THR A 203 -26.24 27.45 -3.95
C THR A 203 -26.63 28.38 -5.09
N ALA A 204 -25.63 28.99 -5.74
CA ALA A 204 -25.87 29.70 -6.99
C ALA A 204 -26.21 28.65 -8.07
N THR A 205 -27.27 28.88 -8.84
CA THR A 205 -27.75 27.94 -9.86
C THR A 205 -26.63 27.53 -10.81
N GLY A 206 -26.31 26.24 -10.84
CA GLY A 206 -25.32 25.66 -11.75
C GLY A 206 -23.85 25.83 -11.34
N GLN A 207 -23.56 26.37 -10.15
CA GLN A 207 -22.18 26.58 -9.67
C GLN A 207 -21.99 26.02 -8.26
N THR A 208 -20.96 25.20 -8.08
CA THR A 208 -20.44 24.84 -6.76
C THR A 208 -19.48 25.93 -6.30
N LEU A 209 -19.87 26.70 -5.30
CA LEU A 209 -19.03 27.75 -4.70
C LEU A 209 -17.97 27.12 -3.81
N GLY A 210 -16.71 27.52 -3.97
CA GLY A 210 -15.61 27.04 -3.13
C GLY A 210 -15.71 27.56 -1.70
N GLU A 211 -15.22 26.78 -0.73
CA GLU A 211 -15.30 27.11 0.71
C GLU A 211 -14.19 28.07 1.19
N GLY A 212 -13.15 28.28 0.37
CA GLY A 212 -12.02 29.14 0.71
C GLY A 212 -12.22 30.63 0.38
N PRO A 213 -11.28 31.51 0.79
CA PRO A 213 -11.33 32.94 0.50
C PRO A 213 -11.40 33.24 -1.01
N ALA A 214 -10.80 32.41 -1.87
CA ALA A 214 -10.90 32.48 -3.32
C ALA A 214 -12.10 31.72 -3.94
N GLY A 215 -13.06 31.27 -3.12
CA GLY A 215 -14.16 30.38 -3.52
C GLY A 215 -15.11 30.87 -4.63
N LEU A 216 -15.08 32.17 -4.95
CA LEU A 216 -15.83 32.77 -6.06
C LEU A 216 -15.12 32.61 -7.42
N VAL A 217 -13.79 32.50 -7.40
CA VAL A 217 -12.95 32.39 -8.60
C VAL A 217 -12.53 30.94 -8.86
N SER A 218 -12.59 30.08 -7.84
CA SER A 218 -12.26 28.66 -7.93
C SER A 218 -13.44 27.76 -8.30
N SER A 219 -14.60 28.31 -8.67
CA SER A 219 -15.76 27.51 -9.08
C SER A 219 -15.46 26.81 -10.40
N THR A 220 -15.13 25.52 -10.34
CA THR A 220 -14.98 24.67 -11.53
C THR A 220 -16.35 24.44 -12.14
N ALA A 221 -16.50 24.76 -13.43
CA ALA A 221 -17.62 24.36 -14.28
C ALA A 221 -17.61 22.84 -14.56
#